data_AF-A0A370F3L3-F1
#
_entry.id   AF-A0A370F3L3-F1
#
_cell.length_a   1.000
_cell.length_b   1.000
_cell.length_c   1.000
_cell.angle_alpha   90.00
_cell.angle_beta   90.00
_cell.angle_gamma   90.00
#
_symmetry.space_group_name_H-M   'P 1'
#
loop_
_entity.id
_entity.type
_entity.pdbx_description
1 polymer ?
#
loop_
_entity_poly.entity_id
_entity_poly.type
_entity_poly.pdbx_seq_one_letter_code
_entity_poly.pdbx_strand_id
1 'polypeptide(L)'
;MQDTVSKLAQAALIIGMHDVLVAHGIRPRAVGGLSLGSRISAYLAGSVSRSELFAMLHHERLVPPPAGPPQGLAALVLPQTDDPAEYYGPRRSGIHLACDHGPARDGECRRVLVGGYLDALADLSKALPPESFRMLELYEGAYHTPLAGHFTDFMTPYIARMTFNDPLITLAVPNEQGPLTTADQVRISYIEHGVTSVRMDLLLEQLAEAGVQTVITLGPGLAHGLSVAPMELIRVREPGDLSSVLATLGHSGEGAATDAE
;
A
#
# COMPACT_ATOMS: atom_id res chain seq x y z
N MET A 1 9.29 6.48 -13.50
CA MET A 1 7.86 6.30 -13.12
C MET A 1 7.49 4.83 -13.30
N GLN A 2 6.86 4.14 -12.33
CA GLN A 2 6.22 2.84 -12.64
C GLN A 2 5.26 3.10 -13.79
N ASP A 3 5.51 2.48 -14.96
CA ASP A 3 4.79 2.79 -16.20
C ASP A 3 3.28 2.81 -15.91
N THR A 4 2.58 3.86 -16.35
CA THR A 4 1.15 4.04 -16.08
C THR A 4 0.34 2.86 -16.60
N VAL A 5 0.79 2.24 -17.71
CA VAL A 5 0.21 1.01 -18.22
C VAL A 5 0.31 -0.12 -17.18
N SER A 6 1.41 -0.19 -16.44
CA SER A 6 1.58 -1.17 -15.35
C SER A 6 0.65 -0.90 -14.17
N LYS A 7 0.45 0.36 -13.74
CA LYS A 7 -0.51 0.68 -12.67
C LYS A 7 -1.95 0.33 -13.06
N LEU A 8 -2.36 0.67 -14.28
CA LEU A 8 -3.70 0.36 -14.80
C LEU A 8 -3.91 -1.16 -14.91
N ALA A 9 -2.91 -1.89 -15.45
CA ALA A 9 -2.95 -3.34 -15.54
C ALA A 9 -3.02 -4.00 -14.16
N GLN A 10 -2.22 -3.53 -13.21
CA GLN A 10 -2.22 -4.03 -11.83
C GLN A 10 -3.57 -3.78 -11.14
N ALA A 11 -4.15 -2.59 -11.30
CA ALA A 11 -5.48 -2.29 -10.77
C ALA A 11 -6.56 -3.19 -11.38
N ALA A 12 -6.54 -3.38 -12.71
CA ALA A 12 -7.47 -4.28 -13.39
C ALA A 12 -7.34 -5.73 -12.93
N LEU A 13 -6.12 -6.23 -12.75
CA LEU A 13 -5.85 -7.57 -12.26
C LEU A 13 -6.39 -7.76 -10.83
N ILE A 14 -6.07 -6.84 -9.91
CA ILE A 14 -6.52 -6.90 -8.51
C ILE A 14 -8.05 -6.88 -8.44
N ILE A 15 -8.69 -5.96 -9.18
CA ILE A 15 -10.15 -5.85 -9.22
C ILE A 15 -10.77 -7.12 -9.80
N GLY A 16 -10.22 -7.67 -10.89
CA GLY A 16 -10.73 -8.91 -11.49
C GLY A 16 -10.64 -10.11 -10.52
N MET A 17 -9.52 -10.25 -9.79
CA MET A 17 -9.38 -11.30 -8.79
C MET A 17 -10.36 -11.11 -7.61
N HIS A 18 -10.56 -9.87 -7.15
CA HIS A 18 -11.58 -9.54 -6.16
C HIS A 18 -12.98 -9.93 -6.65
N ASP A 19 -13.33 -9.58 -7.89
CA ASP A 19 -14.66 -9.85 -8.45
C ASP A 19 -14.93 -11.36 -8.54
N VAL A 20 -13.91 -12.18 -8.84
CA VAL A 20 -14.02 -13.65 -8.80
C VAL A 20 -14.29 -14.16 -7.38
N LEU A 21 -13.59 -13.65 -6.36
CA LEU A 21 -13.84 -14.03 -4.97
C LEU A 21 -15.29 -13.67 -4.55
N VAL A 22 -15.74 -12.47 -4.89
CA VAL A 22 -17.11 -12.01 -4.62
C VAL A 22 -18.16 -12.86 -5.32
N ALA A 23 -17.91 -13.28 -6.56
CA ALA A 23 -18.80 -14.17 -7.31
C ALA A 23 -18.94 -15.55 -6.63
N HIS A 24 -17.97 -15.96 -5.81
CA HIS A 24 -18.00 -17.18 -5.01
C HIS A 24 -18.44 -16.93 -3.56
N GLY A 25 -19.04 -15.77 -3.26
CA GLY A 25 -19.57 -15.46 -1.93
C GLY A 25 -18.54 -14.98 -0.91
N ILE A 26 -17.26 -14.86 -1.29
CA ILE A 26 -16.20 -14.37 -0.40
C ILE A 26 -16.17 -12.83 -0.52
N ARG A 27 -16.67 -12.14 0.51
CA ARG A 27 -16.73 -10.67 0.56
C ARG A 27 -15.86 -10.14 1.70
N PRO A 28 -15.05 -9.09 1.46
CA PRO A 28 -14.27 -8.47 2.53
C PRO A 28 -15.18 -7.69 3.49
N ARG A 29 -14.93 -7.82 4.79
CA ARG A 29 -15.48 -6.93 5.82
C ARG A 29 -14.72 -5.61 5.94
N ALA A 30 -13.43 -5.63 5.59
CA ALA A 30 -12.55 -4.49 5.60
C ALA A 30 -11.59 -4.61 4.41
N VAL A 31 -11.18 -3.47 3.87
CA VAL A 31 -10.19 -3.37 2.79
C VAL A 31 -9.14 -2.34 3.17
N GLY A 32 -7.93 -2.56 2.67
CA GLY A 32 -6.84 -1.61 2.78
C GLY A 32 -5.68 -2.05 1.91
N GLY A 33 -4.71 -1.16 1.72
CA GLY A 33 -3.60 -1.42 0.83
C GLY A 33 -2.53 -0.36 0.94
N LEU A 34 -1.38 -0.62 0.31
CA LEU A 34 -0.23 0.27 0.31
C LEU A 34 -0.14 1.00 -1.03
N SER A 35 0.09 2.31 -1.02
CA SER A 35 0.25 3.13 -2.23
C SER A 35 -0.92 2.92 -3.23
N LEU A 36 -0.66 2.41 -4.44
CA LEU A 36 -1.71 2.02 -5.41
C LEU A 36 -2.83 1.17 -4.77
N GLY A 37 -2.48 0.26 -3.85
CA GLY A 37 -3.42 -0.57 -3.11
C GLY A 37 -4.45 0.26 -2.34
N SER A 38 -4.06 1.37 -1.70
CA SER A 38 -5.00 2.22 -0.95
C SER A 38 -6.08 2.83 -1.86
N ARG A 39 -5.71 3.19 -3.09
CA ARG A 39 -6.64 3.73 -4.10
C ARG A 39 -7.59 2.67 -4.63
N ILE A 40 -7.09 1.44 -4.82
CA ILE A 40 -7.95 0.31 -5.19
C ILE A 40 -8.90 -0.02 -4.03
N SER A 41 -8.42 0.01 -2.78
CA SER A 41 -9.25 -0.23 -1.59
C SER A 41 -10.39 0.77 -1.47
N ALA A 42 -10.17 2.06 -1.76
CA ALA A 42 -11.27 3.04 -1.77
C ALA A 42 -12.33 2.74 -2.84
N TYR A 43 -11.94 2.21 -4.00
CA TYR A 43 -12.91 1.68 -4.98
C TYR A 43 -13.65 0.46 -4.43
N LEU A 44 -12.94 -0.51 -3.86
CA LEU A 44 -13.55 -1.73 -3.30
C LEU A 44 -14.48 -1.42 -2.12
N ALA A 45 -14.22 -0.34 -1.37
CA ALA A 45 -15.09 0.16 -0.32
C ALA A 45 -16.29 0.98 -0.83
N GLY A 46 -16.40 1.22 -2.14
CA GLY A 46 -17.49 2.01 -2.74
C GLY A 46 -17.31 3.53 -2.68
N SER A 47 -16.19 4.01 -2.13
CA SER A 47 -15.92 5.45 -1.99
C SER A 47 -15.57 6.14 -3.30
N VAL A 48 -15.04 5.42 -4.28
CA VAL A 48 -14.66 5.95 -5.60
C VAL A 48 -15.18 5.01 -6.67
N SER A 49 -15.71 5.56 -7.78
CA SER A 49 -16.18 4.73 -8.89
C SER A 49 -15.02 4.14 -9.68
N ARG A 50 -15.28 3.04 -10.41
CA ARG A 50 -14.26 2.44 -11.29
C ARG A 50 -13.75 3.43 -12.34
N SER A 51 -14.64 4.20 -12.97
CA SER A 51 -14.25 5.17 -13.98
C SER A 51 -13.36 6.27 -13.40
N GLU A 52 -13.69 6.78 -12.21
CA GLU A 52 -12.90 7.79 -11.51
C GLU A 52 -11.50 7.26 -11.15
N LEU A 53 -11.41 6.04 -10.60
CA LEU A 53 -10.13 5.42 -10.27
C LEU A 53 -9.22 5.29 -11.50
N PHE A 54 -9.72 4.70 -12.59
CA PHE A 54 -8.89 4.48 -13.79
C PHE A 54 -8.56 5.78 -14.52
N ALA A 55 -9.49 6.75 -14.56
CA ALA A 55 -9.23 8.06 -15.14
C ALA A 55 -8.16 8.84 -14.35
N MET A 56 -8.23 8.80 -13.01
CA MET A 56 -7.23 9.40 -12.14
C MET A 56 -5.86 8.72 -12.32
N LEU A 57 -5.78 7.39 -12.27
CA LEU A 57 -4.53 6.65 -12.48
C LEU A 57 -3.93 6.94 -13.85
N HIS A 58 -4.76 7.08 -14.89
CA HIS A 58 -4.31 7.49 -16.21
C HIS A 58 -3.77 8.92 -16.17
N HIS A 59 -4.44 9.85 -15.48
CA HIS A 59 -4.03 11.25 -15.34
C HIS A 59 -2.68 11.42 -14.65
N GLU A 60 -2.32 10.55 -13.70
CA GLU A 60 -1.01 10.58 -13.00
C GLU A 60 0.21 10.58 -13.95
N ARG A 61 0.08 10.01 -15.15
CA ARG A 61 1.18 10.01 -16.15
C ARG A 61 1.61 11.40 -16.59
N LEU A 62 0.76 12.40 -16.35
CA LEU A 62 0.97 13.80 -16.72
C LEU A 62 1.67 14.58 -15.59
N VAL A 63 1.87 13.96 -14.42
CA VAL A 63 2.61 14.60 -13.32
C VAL A 63 4.04 14.87 -13.81
N PRO A 64 4.51 16.13 -13.76
CA PRO A 64 5.87 16.45 -14.14
C PRO A 64 6.86 15.81 -13.15
N PRO A 65 8.08 15.49 -13.60
CA PRO A 65 9.12 15.05 -12.67
C PRO A 65 9.42 16.13 -11.62
N PRO A 66 9.99 15.76 -10.46
CA PRO A 66 10.36 16.73 -9.44
C PRO A 66 11.32 17.78 -9.99
N ALA A 67 11.05 19.05 -9.70
CA ALA A 67 11.99 20.13 -9.97
C ALA A 67 13.09 20.17 -8.91
N GLY A 68 14.28 20.65 -9.28
CA GLY A 68 15.39 20.83 -8.36
C GLY A 68 16.34 19.63 -8.29
N PRO A 69 16.99 19.38 -7.14
CA PRO A 69 17.96 18.30 -7.00
C PRO A 69 17.34 16.93 -7.33
N PRO A 70 18.08 16.02 -7.97
CA PRO A 70 17.60 14.67 -8.25
C PRO A 70 17.14 13.94 -6.98
N GLN A 71 16.02 13.23 -7.09
CA GLN A 71 15.39 12.50 -5.97
C GLN A 71 15.14 11.05 -6.37
N GLY A 72 15.02 10.18 -5.38
CA GLY A 72 14.68 8.77 -5.59
C GLY A 72 14.21 8.06 -4.33
N LEU A 73 13.99 6.75 -4.48
CA LEU A 73 13.62 5.84 -3.40
C LEU A 73 14.69 4.77 -3.24
N ALA A 74 14.96 4.37 -1.99
CA ALA A 74 15.80 3.24 -1.67
C ALA A 74 15.09 2.28 -0.71
N ALA A 75 15.27 0.99 -0.93
CA ALA A 75 14.86 -0.05 0.00
C ALA A 75 15.99 -0.33 0.98
N LEU A 76 15.64 -0.38 2.27
CA LEU A 76 16.53 -0.77 3.35
C LEU A 76 16.07 -2.07 4.00
N VAL A 77 17.03 -2.93 4.31
CA VAL A 77 16.86 -4.10 5.17
C VAL A 77 17.70 -3.89 6.40
N LEU A 78 17.03 -3.65 7.52
CA LEU A 78 17.63 -3.26 8.79
C LEU A 78 17.54 -4.43 9.78
N PRO A 79 18.54 -4.65 10.65
CA PRO A 79 18.36 -5.49 11.83
C PRO A 79 17.12 -5.07 12.61
N GLN A 80 16.34 -6.02 13.12
CA GLN A 80 15.12 -5.71 13.88
C GLN A 80 15.39 -4.92 15.17
N THR A 81 16.61 -5.02 15.71
CA THR A 81 17.06 -4.29 16.91
C THR A 81 17.32 -2.81 16.66
N ASP A 82 17.48 -2.40 15.41
CA ASP A 82 17.86 -1.04 15.06
C ASP A 82 16.63 -0.13 15.10
N ASP A 83 16.82 1.12 15.53
CA ASP A 83 15.79 2.14 15.40
C ASP A 83 15.76 2.63 13.94
N PRO A 84 14.68 2.37 13.17
CA PRO A 84 14.61 2.80 11.78
C PRO A 84 14.74 4.32 11.62
N ALA A 85 14.42 5.11 12.65
CA ALA A 85 14.55 6.57 12.62
C ALA A 85 16.01 7.06 12.54
N GLU A 86 17.01 6.18 12.71
CA GLU A 86 18.43 6.52 12.49
C GLU A 86 18.81 6.70 11.01
N TYR A 87 17.97 6.21 10.10
CA TYR A 87 18.23 6.18 8.66
C TYR A 87 17.46 7.25 7.86
N TYR A 88 16.63 8.07 8.52
CA TYR A 88 15.87 9.16 7.89
C TYR A 88 15.55 10.30 8.87
N GLY A 89 14.87 11.34 8.38
CA GLY A 89 14.35 12.43 9.20
C GLY A 89 15.46 13.34 9.75
N PRO A 90 15.30 13.88 10.99
CA PRO A 90 16.24 14.82 11.57
C PRO A 90 17.69 14.30 11.68
N ARG A 91 17.87 12.97 11.73
CA ARG A 91 19.19 12.32 11.82
C ARG A 91 19.88 12.19 10.46
N ARG A 92 19.12 12.26 9.36
CA ARG A 92 19.61 12.13 7.98
C ARG A 92 18.94 13.19 7.10
N SER A 93 19.54 14.38 7.08
CA SER A 93 19.05 15.51 6.27
C SER A 93 18.84 15.10 4.81
N GLY A 94 17.67 15.43 4.26
CA GLY A 94 17.32 15.11 2.87
C GLY A 94 16.84 13.68 2.63
N ILE A 95 16.67 12.87 3.69
CA ILE A 95 16.11 11.52 3.63
C ILE A 95 14.88 11.45 4.53
N HIS A 96 13.80 10.86 4.04
CA HIS A 96 12.51 10.75 4.72
C HIS A 96 12.01 9.32 4.64
N LEU A 97 11.21 8.90 5.63
CA LEU A 97 10.48 7.63 5.56
C LEU A 97 9.45 7.70 4.44
N ALA A 98 9.51 6.76 3.49
CA ALA A 98 8.49 6.59 2.47
C ALA A 98 7.50 5.48 2.84
N CYS A 99 8.02 4.34 3.30
CA CYS A 99 7.20 3.21 3.73
C CYS A 99 7.90 2.42 4.83
N ASP A 100 7.18 2.07 5.88
CA ASP A 100 7.59 1.06 6.84
C ASP A 100 6.74 -0.19 6.65
N HIS A 101 7.37 -1.26 6.14
CA HIS A 101 6.69 -2.55 5.99
C HIS A 101 6.65 -3.34 7.29
N GLY A 102 7.36 -2.88 8.33
CA GLY A 102 7.46 -3.57 9.60
C GLY A 102 8.43 -4.76 9.56
N PRO A 103 8.34 -5.64 10.57
CA PRO A 103 9.22 -6.80 10.70
C PRO A 103 8.96 -7.84 9.61
N ALA A 104 10.03 -8.50 9.19
CA ALA A 104 9.95 -9.74 8.45
C ALA A 104 9.36 -10.86 9.32
N ARG A 105 8.85 -11.91 8.67
CA ARG A 105 8.18 -13.04 9.31
C ARG A 105 9.08 -13.82 10.27
N ASP A 106 10.38 -13.87 9.99
CA ASP A 106 11.37 -14.49 10.88
C ASP A 106 11.67 -13.63 12.12
N GLY A 107 11.28 -12.36 12.13
CA GLY A 107 11.53 -11.42 13.22
C GLY A 107 12.95 -10.86 13.26
N GLU A 108 13.81 -11.21 12.29
CA GLU A 108 15.24 -10.88 12.33
C GLU A 108 15.54 -9.50 11.70
N CYS A 109 14.73 -9.09 10.73
CA CYS A 109 14.92 -7.82 10.04
C CYS A 109 13.63 -7.00 9.94
N ARG A 110 13.79 -5.68 9.82
CA ARG A 110 12.74 -4.72 9.44
C ARG A 110 13.00 -4.23 8.03
N ARG A 111 11.94 -4.06 7.24
CA ARG A 111 12.04 -3.53 5.88
C ARG A 111 11.41 -2.17 5.78
N VAL A 112 12.18 -1.20 5.33
CA VAL A 112 11.70 0.17 5.11
C VAL A 112 12.07 0.64 3.71
N LEU A 113 11.26 1.55 3.17
CA LEU A 113 11.59 2.36 2.01
C LEU A 113 11.83 3.78 2.49
N VAL A 114 12.92 4.37 2.05
CA VAL A 114 13.23 5.79 2.28
C VAL A 114 13.22 6.53 0.95
N GLY A 115 12.77 7.77 0.98
CA GLY A 115 12.84 8.69 -0.16
C GLY A 115 13.69 9.90 0.19
N GLY A 116 14.48 10.37 -0.76
CA GLY A 116 15.41 11.46 -0.50
C GLY A 116 16.09 11.98 -1.76
N TYR A 117 16.98 12.95 -1.55
CA TYR A 117 17.91 13.40 -2.59
C TYR A 117 18.93 12.31 -2.92
N LEU A 118 19.28 12.17 -4.21
CA LEU A 118 20.13 11.07 -4.66
C LEU A 118 21.54 11.11 -4.05
N ASP A 119 22.08 12.30 -3.77
CA ASP A 119 23.37 12.48 -3.09
C ASP A 119 23.30 11.99 -1.63
N ALA A 120 22.27 12.38 -0.88
CA ALA A 120 22.05 11.93 0.48
C ALA A 120 21.84 10.41 0.56
N LEU A 121 21.08 9.84 -0.39
CA LEU A 121 20.89 8.39 -0.49
C LEU A 121 22.19 7.67 -0.86
N ALA A 122 23.03 8.26 -1.71
CA ALA A 122 24.34 7.69 -2.05
C ALA A 122 25.29 7.68 -0.84
N ASP A 123 25.25 8.73 -0.02
CA ASP A 123 26.04 8.77 1.21
C ASP A 123 25.53 7.79 2.26
N LEU A 124 24.21 7.64 2.39
CA LEU A 124 23.61 6.59 3.24
C LEU A 124 24.06 5.20 2.78
N SER A 125 24.05 4.93 1.47
CA SER A 125 24.49 3.64 0.92
C SER A 125 25.94 3.29 1.28
N LYS A 126 26.85 4.28 1.36
CA LYS A 126 28.25 4.05 1.77
C LYS A 126 28.39 3.69 3.25
N ALA A 127 27.42 4.08 4.08
CA ALA A 127 27.43 3.84 5.52
C ALA A 127 26.78 2.50 5.91
N LEU A 128 26.18 1.78 4.95
CA LEU A 128 25.46 0.53 5.18
C LEU A 128 26.17 -0.66 4.51
N PRO A 129 25.96 -1.88 5.01
CA PRO A 129 26.31 -3.08 4.27
C PRO A 129 25.62 -3.10 2.88
N PRO A 130 26.30 -3.54 1.81
CA PRO A 130 25.75 -3.53 0.45
C PRO A 130 24.41 -4.28 0.31
N GLU A 131 24.19 -5.33 1.09
CA GLU A 131 22.96 -6.13 1.12
C GLU A 131 21.77 -5.44 1.80
N SER A 132 22.05 -4.45 2.65
CA SER A 132 21.06 -3.71 3.43
C SER A 132 20.49 -2.50 2.68
N PHE A 133 21.03 -2.15 1.51
CA PHE A 133 20.60 -0.99 0.73
C PHE A 133 20.39 -1.36 -0.74
N ARG A 134 19.26 -0.93 -1.32
CA ARG A 134 19.03 -1.04 -2.76
C ARG A 134 18.30 0.18 -3.29
N MET A 135 18.93 0.90 -4.22
CA MET A 135 18.27 1.97 -4.96
C MET A 135 17.13 1.41 -5.83
N LEU A 136 15.99 2.10 -5.89
CA LEU A 136 14.85 1.70 -6.72
C LEU A 136 14.82 2.51 -8.02
N GLU A 137 15.55 2.02 -9.02
CA GLU A 137 15.83 2.72 -10.28
C GLU A 137 14.57 3.07 -11.12
N LEU A 138 13.45 2.39 -10.89
CA LEU A 138 12.20 2.61 -11.65
C LEU A 138 11.42 3.86 -11.21
N TYR A 139 11.78 4.45 -10.07
CA TYR A 139 11.05 5.58 -9.47
C TYR A 139 11.82 6.88 -9.64
N GLU A 140 11.21 7.80 -10.37
CA GLU A 140 11.68 9.18 -10.52
C GLU A 140 10.90 10.01 -9.50
N GLY A 141 11.56 10.36 -8.38
CA GLY A 141 10.95 11.09 -7.27
C GLY A 141 10.84 10.29 -5.97
N ALA A 142 10.85 11.03 -4.86
CA ALA A 142 10.74 10.50 -3.49
C ALA A 142 9.28 10.47 -3.02
N TYR A 143 8.43 9.66 -3.66
CA TYR A 143 7.02 9.50 -3.29
C TYR A 143 6.83 9.00 -1.85
N HIS A 144 5.67 9.28 -1.27
CA HIS A 144 5.33 9.05 0.13
C HIS A 144 6.26 9.80 1.11
N THR A 145 6.82 10.93 0.67
CA THR A 145 7.62 11.82 1.50
C THR A 145 7.27 13.28 1.23
N PRO A 146 7.63 14.22 2.12
CA PRO A 146 7.42 15.65 1.88
C PRO A 146 8.01 16.18 0.58
N LEU A 147 9.04 15.53 0.01
CA LEU A 147 9.66 15.93 -1.26
C LEU A 147 8.73 15.74 -2.48
N ALA A 148 7.70 14.91 -2.34
CA ALA A 148 6.71 14.67 -3.38
C ALA A 148 5.59 15.72 -3.44
N GLY A 149 5.79 16.91 -2.85
CA GLY A 149 4.82 18.02 -2.91
C GLY A 149 4.38 18.36 -4.33
N HIS A 150 5.29 18.30 -5.31
CA HIS A 150 4.97 18.50 -6.73
C HIS A 150 3.86 17.56 -7.26
N PHE A 151 3.84 16.30 -6.80
CA PHE A 151 2.81 15.34 -7.17
C PHE A 151 1.47 15.73 -6.57
N THR A 152 1.44 16.07 -5.27
CA THR A 152 0.23 16.51 -4.57
C THR A 152 -0.31 17.79 -5.19
N ASP A 153 0.53 18.79 -5.45
CA ASP A 153 0.13 20.06 -6.08
C ASP A 153 -0.50 19.83 -7.46
N PHE A 154 0.10 18.96 -8.27
CA PHE A 154 -0.40 18.64 -9.60
C PHE A 154 -1.75 17.90 -9.54
N MET A 155 -1.87 16.90 -8.66
CA MET A 155 -3.04 16.04 -8.60
C MET A 155 -4.23 16.68 -7.87
N THR A 156 -3.99 17.63 -6.96
CA THR A 156 -5.02 18.25 -6.12
C THR A 156 -6.20 18.83 -6.92
N PRO A 157 -5.99 19.65 -7.98
CA PRO A 157 -7.09 20.19 -8.76
C PRO A 157 -7.91 19.10 -9.48
N TYR A 158 -7.26 18.01 -9.91
CA TYR A 158 -7.95 16.88 -10.53
C TYR A 158 -8.81 16.15 -9.50
N ILE A 159 -8.22 15.81 -8.35
CA ILE A 159 -8.88 15.08 -7.26
C ILE A 159 -10.07 15.88 -6.70
N ALA A 160 -9.95 17.20 -6.60
CA ALA A 160 -11.03 18.07 -6.13
C ALA A 160 -12.31 17.99 -6.97
N ARG A 161 -12.22 17.55 -8.24
CA ARG A 161 -13.37 17.36 -9.13
C ARG A 161 -13.94 15.94 -9.13
N MET A 162 -13.23 14.98 -8.52
CA MET A 162 -13.71 13.61 -8.41
C MET A 162 -14.87 13.52 -7.43
N THR A 163 -15.76 12.57 -7.66
CA THR A 163 -16.84 12.25 -6.72
C THR A 163 -16.36 11.21 -5.70
N PHE A 164 -16.60 11.50 -4.42
CA PHE A 164 -16.30 10.61 -3.31
C PHE A 164 -17.57 10.29 -2.54
N ASN A 165 -17.67 9.07 -2.02
CA ASN A 165 -18.74 8.61 -1.14
C ASN A 165 -18.17 8.09 0.18
N ASP A 166 -19.02 8.04 1.21
CA ASP A 166 -18.69 7.37 2.46
C ASP A 166 -18.40 5.87 2.17
N PRO A 167 -17.35 5.29 2.76
CA PRO A 167 -17.05 3.86 2.64
C PRO A 167 -18.21 2.98 3.12
N LEU A 168 -18.55 1.95 2.34
CA LEU A 168 -19.59 0.97 2.67
C LEU A 168 -19.11 -0.15 3.61
N ILE A 169 -17.79 -0.34 3.68
CA ILE A 169 -17.09 -1.27 4.56
C ILE A 169 -15.88 -0.55 5.14
N THR A 170 -15.25 -1.13 6.17
CA THR A 170 -14.06 -0.52 6.78
C THR A 170 -12.98 -0.27 5.73
N LEU A 171 -12.60 1.00 5.54
CA LEU A 171 -11.51 1.41 4.67
C LEU A 171 -10.30 1.78 5.52
N ALA A 172 -9.41 0.81 5.74
CA ALA A 172 -8.19 1.00 6.49
C ALA A 172 -7.10 1.66 5.61
N VAL A 173 -6.35 2.60 6.19
CA VAL A 173 -5.25 3.30 5.49
C VAL A 173 -3.93 3.16 6.24
N PRO A 174 -2.81 3.07 5.53
CA PRO A 174 -1.51 2.80 6.14
C PRO A 174 -0.86 4.08 6.66
N ASN A 175 -1.54 4.87 7.48
CA ASN A 175 -1.00 6.10 8.10
C ASN A 175 -1.81 6.47 9.35
N GLU A 176 -1.43 7.58 9.99
CA GLU A 176 -2.01 8.03 11.26
C GLU A 176 -3.44 8.61 11.15
N GLN A 177 -4.02 8.73 9.95
CA GLN A 177 -5.41 9.16 9.79
C GLN A 177 -6.41 8.17 10.40
N GLY A 178 -6.01 6.89 10.56
CA GLY A 178 -6.92 5.83 10.98
C GLY A 178 -7.93 5.46 9.90
N PRO A 179 -8.87 4.55 10.17
CA PRO A 179 -9.81 4.08 9.16
C PRO A 179 -10.70 5.23 8.69
N LEU A 180 -10.86 5.35 7.38
CA LEU A 180 -11.66 6.41 6.79
C LEU A 180 -13.13 6.03 6.85
N THR A 181 -13.98 7.01 7.18
CA THR A 181 -15.41 6.83 7.43
C THR A 181 -16.29 7.80 6.65
N THR A 182 -15.73 8.88 6.10
CA THR A 182 -16.47 9.88 5.32
C THR A 182 -15.84 10.13 3.96
N ALA A 183 -16.65 10.56 2.99
CA ALA A 183 -16.21 10.98 1.65
C ALA A 183 -15.11 12.05 1.71
N ASP A 184 -15.20 12.97 2.66
CA ASP A 184 -14.22 14.05 2.85
C ASP A 184 -12.87 13.50 3.34
N GLN A 185 -12.88 12.55 4.27
CA GLN A 185 -11.66 11.85 4.70
C GLN A 185 -11.00 11.11 3.53
N VAL A 186 -11.78 10.43 2.68
CA VAL A 186 -11.26 9.75 1.48
C VAL A 186 -10.65 10.76 0.51
N ARG A 187 -11.30 11.89 0.26
CA ARG A 187 -10.78 12.96 -0.61
C ARG A 187 -9.44 13.50 -0.09
N ILE A 188 -9.36 13.81 1.20
CA ILE A 188 -8.14 14.32 1.83
C ILE A 188 -7.01 13.28 1.71
N SER A 189 -7.31 12.01 2.00
CA SER A 189 -6.35 10.91 1.86
C SER A 189 -5.82 10.76 0.42
N TYR A 190 -6.66 11.00 -0.59
CA TYR A 190 -6.24 11.00 -2.00
C TYR A 190 -5.30 12.17 -2.33
N ILE A 191 -5.56 13.36 -1.78
CA ILE A 191 -4.75 14.57 -1.98
C ILE A 191 -3.37 14.40 -1.34
N GLU A 192 -3.34 13.94 -0.09
CA GLU A 192 -2.11 13.79 0.70
C GLU A 192 -1.31 12.54 0.32
N HIS A 193 -1.90 11.63 -0.47
CA HIS A 193 -1.35 10.32 -0.84
C HIS A 193 0.13 10.35 -1.23
N GLY A 194 0.53 11.34 -2.03
CA GLY A 194 1.89 11.47 -2.54
C GLY A 194 2.93 11.83 -1.49
N VAL A 195 2.52 12.51 -0.41
CA VAL A 195 3.43 13.07 0.61
C VAL A 195 3.36 12.36 1.96
N THR A 196 2.33 11.55 2.18
CA THR A 196 2.16 10.79 3.42
C THR A 196 2.95 9.49 3.39
N SER A 197 3.79 9.30 4.41
CA SER A 197 4.52 8.05 4.64
C SER A 197 3.56 6.89 4.90
N VAL A 198 3.92 5.72 4.40
CA VAL A 198 3.13 4.49 4.50
C VAL A 198 3.59 3.68 5.72
N ARG A 199 2.66 3.20 6.54
CA ARG A 199 2.89 2.44 7.77
C ARG A 199 2.02 1.19 7.77
N MET A 200 2.67 0.04 7.57
CA MET A 200 1.96 -1.22 7.47
C MET A 200 1.41 -1.71 8.81
N ASP A 201 2.12 -1.46 9.91
CA ASP A 201 1.66 -1.78 11.24
C ASP A 201 0.33 -1.09 11.57
N LEU A 202 0.20 0.21 11.27
CA LEU A 202 -1.06 0.94 11.43
C LEU A 202 -2.19 0.38 10.57
N LEU A 203 -1.88 -0.04 9.33
CA LEU A 203 -2.87 -0.69 8.48
C LEU A 203 -3.36 -2.01 9.09
N LEU A 204 -2.44 -2.84 9.58
CA LEU A 204 -2.77 -4.14 10.16
C LEU A 204 -3.52 -4.02 11.48
N GLU A 205 -3.16 -3.04 12.32
CA GLU A 205 -3.87 -2.72 13.55
C GLU A 205 -5.33 -2.38 13.26
N GLN A 206 -5.59 -1.48 12.30
CA GLN A 206 -6.95 -1.12 11.89
C GLN A 206 -7.76 -2.32 11.37
N LEU A 207 -7.13 -3.23 10.62
CA LEU A 207 -7.79 -4.45 10.16
C LEU A 207 -8.11 -5.39 11.32
N ALA A 208 -7.19 -5.56 12.28
CA ALA A 208 -7.41 -6.37 13.47
C ALA A 208 -8.54 -5.80 14.35
N GLU A 209 -8.56 -4.48 14.57
CA GLU A 209 -9.62 -3.78 15.28
C GLU A 209 -10.99 -3.91 14.59
N ALA A 210 -11.00 -4.00 13.26
CA ALA A 210 -12.20 -4.29 12.49
C ALA A 210 -12.69 -5.74 12.61
N GLY A 211 -11.97 -6.60 13.35
CA GLY A 211 -12.28 -8.01 13.55
C GLY A 211 -11.82 -8.91 12.40
N VAL A 212 -10.87 -8.47 11.58
CA VAL A 212 -10.29 -9.31 10.53
C VAL A 212 -9.43 -10.39 11.16
N GLN A 213 -9.66 -11.64 10.77
CA GLN A 213 -8.87 -12.81 11.20
C GLN A 213 -8.01 -13.37 10.05
N THR A 214 -8.42 -13.12 8.81
CA THR A 214 -7.74 -13.59 7.60
C THR A 214 -7.60 -12.44 6.62
N VAL A 215 -6.36 -12.15 6.23
CA VAL A 215 -6.02 -11.17 5.20
C VAL A 215 -5.78 -11.92 3.90
N ILE A 216 -6.57 -11.61 2.87
CA ILE A 216 -6.34 -12.07 1.50
C ILE A 216 -5.66 -10.95 0.74
N THR A 217 -4.44 -11.19 0.29
CA THR A 217 -3.66 -10.21 -0.48
C THR A 217 -3.83 -10.49 -1.96
N LEU A 218 -4.18 -9.46 -2.71
CA LEU A 218 -4.43 -9.54 -4.14
C LEU A 218 -3.32 -8.79 -4.90
N GLY A 219 -2.68 -9.50 -5.83
CA GLY A 219 -1.66 -8.98 -6.73
C GLY A 219 -0.22 -9.29 -6.30
N PRO A 220 0.74 -9.00 -7.19
CA PRO A 220 2.12 -9.46 -7.04
C PRO A 220 2.95 -8.62 -6.05
N GLY A 221 2.44 -7.45 -5.64
CA GLY A 221 3.27 -6.38 -5.06
C GLY A 221 3.67 -6.56 -3.60
N LEU A 222 3.10 -7.53 -2.88
CA LEU A 222 3.42 -7.68 -1.46
C LEU A 222 4.70 -8.49 -1.24
N ALA A 223 5.70 -7.86 -0.61
CA ALA A 223 6.99 -8.49 -0.34
C ALA A 223 6.84 -9.88 0.33
N HIS A 224 7.66 -10.83 -0.08
CA HIS A 224 7.75 -12.15 0.53
C HIS A 224 8.21 -12.05 1.98
N GLY A 225 7.72 -12.94 2.86
CA GLY A 225 8.18 -12.98 4.26
C GLY A 225 7.74 -11.77 5.10
N LEU A 226 6.57 -11.22 4.79
CA LEU A 226 5.92 -10.20 5.61
C LEU A 226 5.08 -10.87 6.69
N SER A 227 5.11 -10.32 7.91
CA SER A 227 4.22 -10.76 8.98
C SER A 227 2.92 -9.95 8.97
N VAL A 228 1.79 -10.63 9.18
CA VAL A 228 0.49 -9.99 9.47
C VAL A 228 -0.11 -10.50 10.79
N ALA A 229 0.73 -11.13 11.62
CA ALA A 229 0.30 -11.68 12.89
C ALA A 229 -0.40 -10.61 13.75
N PRO A 230 -1.49 -10.95 14.46
CA PRO A 230 -1.99 -12.33 14.70
C PRO A 230 -2.93 -12.86 13.60
N MET A 231 -3.17 -12.13 12.52
CA MET A 231 -4.04 -12.58 11.43
C MET A 231 -3.37 -13.65 10.57
N GLU A 232 -4.18 -14.47 9.91
CA GLU A 232 -3.76 -15.42 8.89
C GLU A 232 -3.59 -14.71 7.53
N LEU A 233 -2.56 -15.11 6.76
CA LEU A 233 -2.27 -14.52 5.46
C LEU A 233 -2.49 -15.51 4.33
N ILE A 234 -3.41 -15.19 3.42
CA ILE A 234 -3.58 -15.87 2.13
C ILE A 234 -3.06 -14.95 1.03
N ARG A 235 -2.21 -15.48 0.15
CA ARG A 235 -1.62 -14.73 -0.96
C ARG A 235 -2.21 -15.18 -2.29
N VAL A 236 -2.77 -14.24 -3.04
CA VAL A 236 -3.23 -14.41 -4.43
C VAL A 236 -2.43 -13.45 -5.29
N ARG A 237 -1.37 -13.95 -5.92
CA ARG A 237 -0.46 -13.14 -6.74
C ARG A 237 -0.94 -13.05 -8.18
N GLU A 238 -1.52 -14.15 -8.65
CA GLU A 238 -1.99 -14.31 -10.02
C GLU A 238 -3.32 -15.07 -10.06
N PRO A 239 -4.06 -15.04 -11.19
CA PRO A 239 -5.37 -15.68 -11.27
C PRO A 239 -5.36 -17.19 -10.96
N GLY A 240 -4.25 -17.87 -11.23
CA GLY A 240 -4.08 -19.30 -10.90
C GLY A 240 -4.14 -19.62 -9.41
N ASP A 241 -3.81 -18.65 -8.54
CA ASP A 241 -3.86 -18.84 -7.08
C ASP A 241 -5.30 -18.88 -6.54
N LEU A 242 -6.29 -18.36 -7.30
CA LEU A 242 -7.68 -18.24 -6.85
C LEU A 242 -8.31 -19.60 -6.50
N SER A 243 -8.04 -20.64 -7.30
CA SER A 243 -8.57 -21.98 -7.06
C SER A 243 -8.16 -22.53 -5.68
N SER A 244 -6.93 -22.23 -5.24
CA SER A 244 -6.46 -22.64 -3.90
C SER A 244 -7.22 -21.90 -2.80
N VAL A 245 -7.45 -20.60 -2.98
CA VAL A 245 -8.17 -19.78 -1.98
C VAL A 245 -9.62 -20.22 -1.86
N LEU A 246 -10.27 -20.48 -2.99
CA LEU A 246 -11.65 -20.99 -3.03
C LEU A 246 -11.75 -22.35 -2.34
N ALA A 247 -10.77 -23.23 -2.54
CA ALA A 247 -10.71 -24.50 -1.81
C ALA A 247 -10.55 -24.25 -0.30
N THR A 248 -9.55 -23.48 0.14
CA THR A 248 -9.29 -23.25 1.57
C THR A 248 -10.49 -22.63 2.29
N LEU A 249 -11.14 -21.64 1.69
CA LEU A 249 -12.27 -20.94 2.31
C LEU A 249 -13.60 -21.70 2.15
N GLY A 250 -13.78 -22.45 1.06
CA GLY A 250 -14.96 -23.29 0.85
C GLY A 250 -15.09 -24.42 1.89
N HIS A 251 -13.98 -25.09 2.24
CA HIS A 251 -13.98 -26.12 3.28
C HIS A 251 -14.19 -25.55 4.70
N SER A 252 -13.92 -24.26 4.91
CA SER A 252 -14.13 -23.61 6.21
C SER A 252 -15.61 -23.29 6.48
N GLY A 253 -16.46 -23.27 5.44
CA GLY A 253 -17.90 -23.01 5.56
C GLY A 253 -18.77 -24.26 5.78
N GLU A 254 -18.27 -25.46 5.46
CA GLU A 254 -19.02 -26.72 5.59
C GLU A 254 -18.90 -27.38 6.98
N GLY A 255 -17.99 -26.92 7.83
CA GLY A 255 -17.73 -27.50 9.16
C GLY A 255 -18.65 -27.02 10.30
N ALA A 256 -19.63 -26.15 10.05
CA ALA A 256 -20.47 -25.54 11.09
C ALA A 256 -21.95 -25.97 11.05
N ALA A 257 -22.31 -26.99 10.26
CA ALA A 257 -23.71 -27.39 10.07
C ALA A 257 -23.92 -28.91 10.16
N THR A 258 -23.49 -29.55 11.25
CA THR A 258 -23.94 -30.86 11.78
C THR A 258 -23.36 -30.93 13.20
N ASP A 259 -24.09 -30.77 14.29
CA ASP A 259 -25.08 -31.70 14.83
C ASP A 259 -26.06 -30.97 15.76
N ALA A 260 -27.34 -30.99 15.40
CA ALA A 260 -28.46 -30.81 16.32
C ALA A 260 -29.72 -31.42 15.68
N GLU A 261 -29.81 -32.75 15.72
CA GLU A 261 -31.08 -33.48 15.88
C GLU A 261 -30.85 -34.82 16.57
#